data_AF-A0A7S1GFN5-F1
#
_entry.id   AF-A0A7S1GFN5-F1
#
_cell.length_a   1.000
_cell.length_b   1.000
_cell.length_c   1.000
_cell.angle_alpha   90.00
_cell.angle_beta   90.00
_cell.angle_gamma   90.00
#
_symmetry.space_group_name_H-M   'P 1'
#
loop_
_entity.id
_entity.type
_entity.pdbx_description
1 polymer ?
#
loop_
_entity_poly.entity_id
_entity_poly.type
_entity_poly.pdbx_seq_one_letter_code
_entity_poly.pdbx_strand_id
1 'polypeptide(L)'
;SVMPPERGDDDFVPDDGTLVVEEERAYGRVSRDVYRAYMRSFGGMPFTIMVLVLFALLQGTVVGGDIWLALWTQASDPADHWFLVVFAMFSVANGLLSIVKGVVYALGSARAASTLHNELVARVMWAPASWFDTTPLGRILNRLGRDMERVDADLPQIQNTFITVSIVLLSLVVTICAIVPQFIILLAFVAYAFQRVRDYFRGSSLELQRLESVRRSPVYQWYGESID
;
A
#
# COMPACT_ATOMS: atom_id res chain seq x y z
N SER A 1 -4.64 -8.94 54.22
CA SER A 1 -3.63 -9.98 53.94
C SER A 1 -4.05 -10.76 52.72
N VAL A 2 -3.66 -10.29 51.53
CA VAL A 2 -3.75 -11.06 50.28
C VAL A 2 -2.44 -10.76 49.54
N MET A 3 -1.60 -11.77 49.47
CA MET A 3 -0.29 -11.77 48.83
C MET A 3 -0.50 -11.90 47.31
N PRO A 4 0.17 -11.11 46.46
CA PRO A 4 0.19 -11.38 45.03
C PRO A 4 1.03 -12.64 44.74
N PRO A 5 0.67 -13.44 43.71
CA PRO A 5 1.42 -14.65 43.37
C PRO A 5 2.80 -14.29 42.81
N GLU A 6 3.79 -15.08 43.21
CA GLU A 6 5.19 -15.01 42.81
C GLU A 6 5.33 -15.05 41.28
N ARG A 7 6.09 -14.10 40.73
CA ARG A 7 6.70 -14.23 39.41
C ARG A 7 7.74 -15.34 39.54
N GLY A 8 7.47 -16.49 38.92
CA GLY A 8 8.54 -17.40 38.52
C GLY A 8 9.37 -16.70 37.46
N ASP A 9 10.55 -16.26 37.85
CA ASP A 9 11.63 -15.96 36.92
C ASP A 9 12.11 -17.31 36.37
N ASP A 10 11.44 -17.80 35.32
CA ASP A 10 12.00 -18.84 34.46
C ASP A 10 13.10 -18.15 33.63
N ASP A 11 14.30 -18.13 34.21
CA ASP A 11 15.54 -17.80 33.51
C ASP A 11 15.69 -18.76 32.32
N PHE A 12 15.32 -18.27 31.14
CA PHE A 12 15.67 -18.88 29.87
C PHE A 12 17.19 -18.79 29.71
N VAL A 13 17.89 -19.83 30.15
CA VAL A 13 19.27 -20.09 29.77
C VAL A 13 19.25 -20.44 28.28
N PRO A 14 19.86 -19.65 27.38
CA PRO A 14 19.93 -20.00 25.97
C PRO A 14 20.81 -21.24 25.83
N ASP A 15 20.26 -22.30 25.22
CA ASP A 15 21.05 -23.45 24.81
C ASP A 15 22.02 -23.03 23.70
N ASP A 16 23.29 -23.32 23.91
CA ASP A 16 24.43 -22.90 23.10
C ASP A 16 24.45 -23.73 21.80
N GLY A 17 23.69 -23.29 20.78
CA GLY A 17 23.65 -24.00 19.50
C GLY A 17 22.73 -23.47 18.40
N THR A 18 21.77 -22.59 18.68
CA THR A 18 20.86 -22.06 17.65
C THR A 18 21.36 -20.74 17.05
N LEU A 19 22.25 -20.83 16.06
CA LEU A 19 22.72 -19.72 15.21
C LEU A 19 21.68 -19.23 14.18
N VAL A 20 20.39 -19.42 14.46
CA VAL A 20 19.31 -18.90 13.61
C VAL A 20 18.70 -17.72 14.34
N VAL A 21 19.26 -16.54 14.10
CA VAL A 21 18.61 -15.27 14.46
C VAL A 21 17.18 -15.36 13.92
N GLU A 22 16.18 -15.42 14.81
CA GLU A 22 14.77 -15.40 14.43
C GLU A 22 14.54 -14.21 13.49
N GLU A 23 13.83 -14.43 12.39
CA GLU A 23 13.51 -13.34 11.46
C GLU A 23 12.88 -12.18 12.23
N GLU A 24 13.48 -10.98 12.15
CA GLU A 24 12.84 -9.73 12.59
C GLU A 24 11.54 -9.54 11.80
N ARG A 25 10.44 -10.08 12.32
CA ARG A 25 9.11 -9.70 11.88
C ARG A 25 8.76 -8.41 12.59
N ALA A 26 8.82 -7.31 11.85
CA ALA A 26 8.20 -6.07 12.29
C ALA A 26 6.68 -6.26 12.35
N TYR A 27 6.17 -6.78 13.47
CA TYR A 27 4.75 -6.75 13.80
C TYR A 27 4.38 -5.31 14.15
N GLY A 28 3.73 -4.59 13.24
CA GLY A 28 3.28 -3.23 13.54
C GLY A 28 2.95 -2.34 12.35
N ARG A 29 2.58 -1.10 12.66
CA ARG A 29 2.28 -0.05 11.68
C ARG A 29 3.58 0.44 11.05
N VAL A 30 3.72 0.32 9.73
CA VAL A 30 4.85 0.88 8.99
C VAL A 30 4.96 2.38 9.30
N SER A 31 6.16 2.83 9.71
CA SER A 31 6.36 4.23 10.08
C SER A 31 6.15 5.14 8.87
N ARG A 32 5.64 6.36 9.11
CA ARG A 32 5.46 7.36 8.04
C ARG A 32 6.78 7.73 7.37
N ASP A 33 7.89 7.52 8.06
CA ASP A 33 9.23 7.77 7.55
C ASP A 33 9.62 6.80 6.45
N VAL A 34 9.17 5.54 6.50
CA VAL A 34 9.38 4.56 5.42
C VAL A 34 8.66 4.99 4.15
N TYR A 35 7.39 5.40 4.27
CA TYR A 35 6.65 5.95 3.13
C TYR A 35 7.30 7.21 2.57
N ARG A 36 7.79 8.11 3.43
CA ARG A 36 8.48 9.33 3.03
C ARG A 36 9.83 9.04 2.36
N ALA A 37 10.57 8.05 2.84
CA ALA A 37 11.82 7.60 2.23
C ALA A 37 11.56 7.05 0.84
N TYR A 38 10.54 6.20 0.69
CA TYR A 38 10.13 5.67 -0.61
C TYR A 38 9.73 6.79 -1.59
N MET A 39 8.90 7.74 -1.15
CA MET A 39 8.50 8.89 -1.97
C MET A 39 9.69 9.79 -2.37
N ARG A 40 10.73 9.89 -1.54
CA ARG A 40 11.96 10.58 -1.92
C ARG A 40 12.70 9.83 -3.03
N SER A 41 12.85 8.52 -2.92
CA SER A 41 13.50 7.69 -3.95
C SER A 41 12.75 7.72 -5.28
N PHE A 42 11.43 7.92 -5.24
CA PHE A 42 10.56 8.04 -6.42
C PHE A 42 10.70 9.37 -7.20
N GLY A 43 11.40 10.36 -6.67
CA GLY A 43 11.53 11.71 -7.29
C GLY A 43 11.08 12.86 -6.39
N GLY A 44 10.70 12.57 -5.14
CA GLY A 44 10.38 13.57 -4.12
C GLY A 44 9.00 14.21 -4.26
N MET A 45 8.81 15.32 -3.53
CA MET A 45 7.54 16.04 -3.46
C MET A 45 7.04 16.58 -4.82
N PRO A 46 7.86 17.19 -5.70
CA PRO A 46 7.34 17.73 -6.97
C PRO A 46 6.83 16.61 -7.89
N PHE A 47 7.53 15.47 -7.94
CA PHE A 47 7.08 14.32 -8.71
C PHE A 47 5.75 13.76 -8.15
N THR A 48 5.64 13.67 -6.82
CA THR A 48 4.40 13.23 -6.16
C THR A 48 3.21 14.13 -6.52
N ILE A 49 3.38 15.46 -6.46
CA ILE A 49 2.32 16.41 -6.80
C ILE A 49 1.92 16.27 -8.27
N MET A 50 2.89 16.16 -9.17
CA MET A 50 2.65 15.95 -10.60
C MET A 50 1.82 14.67 -10.84
N VAL A 51 2.17 13.56 -10.18
CA VAL A 51 1.42 12.30 -10.29
C VAL A 51 0.00 12.47 -9.78
N LEU A 52 -0.21 13.08 -8.61
CA LEU A 52 -1.56 13.31 -8.08
C LEU A 52 -2.42 14.17 -9.02
N VAL A 53 -1.83 15.21 -9.63
CA VAL A 53 -2.51 16.03 -10.63
C VAL A 53 -2.88 15.21 -11.86
N LEU A 54 -1.98 14.36 -12.37
CA LEU A 54 -2.27 13.49 -13.52
C LEU A 54 -3.42 12.52 -13.23
N PHE A 55 -3.46 11.91 -12.05
CA PHE A 55 -4.57 11.04 -11.67
C PHE A 55 -5.88 11.81 -11.54
N ALA A 56 -5.86 13.01 -10.96
CA ALA A 56 -7.05 13.86 -10.84
C ALA A 56 -7.57 14.31 -12.21
N LEU A 57 -6.68 14.70 -13.14
CA LEU A 57 -7.05 15.04 -14.52
C LEU A 57 -7.64 13.85 -15.27
N LEU A 58 -7.01 12.67 -15.15
CA LEU A 58 -7.53 11.45 -15.76
C LEU A 58 -8.94 11.13 -15.26
N GLN A 59 -9.15 11.18 -13.93
CA GLN A 59 -10.50 10.98 -13.37
C GLN A 59 -11.48 12.07 -13.80
N GLY A 60 -11.01 13.31 -13.93
CA GLY A 60 -11.80 14.42 -14.45
C GLY A 60 -12.31 14.18 -15.87
N THR A 61 -11.49 13.58 -16.75
CA THR A 61 -11.96 13.22 -18.10
C THR A 61 -13.02 12.13 -18.11
N VAL A 62 -12.94 11.15 -17.19
CA VAL A 62 -13.95 10.10 -17.04
C VAL A 62 -15.26 10.71 -16.58
N VAL A 63 -15.24 11.43 -15.45
CA VAL A 63 -16.44 12.05 -14.86
C VAL A 63 -17.04 13.10 -15.80
N GLY A 64 -16.20 13.90 -16.45
CA GLY A 64 -16.63 14.87 -17.46
C GLY A 64 -17.30 14.21 -18.66
N GLY A 65 -16.76 13.08 -19.13
CA GLY A 65 -17.36 12.27 -20.18
C GLY A 65 -18.73 11.70 -19.78
N ASP A 66 -18.86 11.20 -18.55
CA ASP A 66 -20.13 10.69 -18.02
C ASP A 66 -21.19 11.80 -17.89
N ILE A 67 -20.80 12.98 -17.40
CA ILE A 67 -21.68 14.15 -17.32
C ILE A 67 -22.09 14.60 -18.73
N TRP A 68 -21.16 14.62 -19.68
CA TRP A 68 -21.46 14.96 -21.06
C TRP A 68 -22.45 13.99 -21.70
N LEU A 69 -22.28 12.68 -21.45
CA LEU A 69 -23.22 11.66 -21.89
C LEU A 69 -24.62 11.85 -21.27
N ALA A 70 -24.68 12.22 -20.00
CA ALA A 70 -25.95 12.55 -19.33
C ALA A 70 -26.64 13.78 -19.93
N LEU A 71 -25.87 14.79 -20.39
CA LEU A 71 -26.41 15.95 -21.12
C LEU A 71 -26.87 15.57 -22.53
N TRP A 72 -26.11 14.72 -23.23
CA TRP A 72 -26.46 14.25 -24.57
C TRP A 72 -27.80 13.49 -24.57
N THR A 73 -28.04 12.62 -23.58
CA THR A 73 -29.29 11.87 -23.48
C THR A 73 -30.53 12.73 -23.19
N GLN A 74 -30.35 13.97 -22.72
CA GLN A 74 -31.43 14.93 -22.44
C GLN A 74 -31.60 15.97 -23.56
N ALA A 75 -30.77 15.95 -24.60
CA ALA A 75 -30.82 16.91 -25.69
C ALA A 75 -32.08 16.73 -26.56
N SER A 76 -32.62 17.84 -27.06
CA SER A 76 -33.81 17.83 -27.94
C SER A 76 -33.52 17.23 -29.32
N ASP A 77 -32.28 17.39 -29.82
CA ASP A 77 -31.80 16.73 -31.04
C ASP A 77 -30.51 15.94 -30.75
N PRO A 78 -30.64 14.68 -30.29
CA PRO A 78 -29.49 13.83 -30.00
C PRO A 78 -28.70 13.41 -31.25
N ALA A 79 -29.21 13.65 -32.46
CA ALA A 79 -28.57 13.25 -33.71
C ALA A 79 -27.49 14.25 -34.17
N ASP A 80 -27.36 15.40 -33.49
CA ASP A 80 -26.33 16.38 -33.79
C ASP A 80 -24.93 15.79 -33.58
N HIS A 81 -24.11 15.89 -34.63
CA HIS A 81 -22.74 15.39 -34.66
C HIS A 81 -21.85 16.07 -33.59
N TRP A 82 -22.21 17.28 -33.15
CA TRP A 82 -21.48 18.00 -32.09
C TRP A 82 -21.32 17.19 -30.80
N PHE A 83 -22.38 16.51 -30.33
CA PHE A 83 -22.31 15.71 -29.10
C PHE A 83 -21.32 14.56 -29.21
N LEU A 84 -21.28 13.90 -30.37
CA LEU A 84 -20.35 12.82 -30.67
C LEU A 84 -18.91 13.33 -30.70
N VAL A 85 -18.66 14.46 -31.37
CA VAL A 85 -17.30 15.05 -31.46
C VAL A 85 -16.76 15.39 -30.06
N VAL A 86 -17.56 16.01 -29.20
CA VAL A 86 -17.12 16.33 -27.82
C VAL A 86 -16.88 15.08 -26.99
N PHE A 87 -17.75 14.07 -27.09
CA PHE A 87 -17.54 12.79 -26.41
C PHE A 87 -16.27 12.06 -26.89
N ALA A 88 -16.01 12.09 -28.21
CA ALA A 88 -14.79 11.55 -28.79
C ALA A 88 -13.55 12.30 -28.28
N MET A 89 -13.60 13.62 -28.13
CA MET A 89 -12.50 14.41 -27.53
C MET A 89 -12.21 13.98 -26.09
N PHE A 90 -13.23 13.76 -25.26
CA PHE A 90 -13.03 13.23 -23.90
C PHE A 90 -12.37 11.85 -23.91
N SER A 91 -12.81 10.96 -24.81
CA SER A 91 -12.27 9.60 -24.93
C SER A 91 -10.80 9.60 -25.37
N VAL A 92 -10.45 10.42 -26.37
CA VAL A 92 -9.06 10.58 -26.83
C VAL A 92 -8.19 11.21 -25.74
N ALA A 93 -8.68 12.26 -25.06
CA ALA A 93 -7.97 12.89 -23.97
C ALA A 93 -7.70 11.92 -22.81
N ASN A 94 -8.68 11.08 -22.46
CA ASN A 94 -8.52 10.04 -21.46
C ASN A 94 -7.45 9.02 -21.85
N GLY A 95 -7.49 8.52 -23.09
CA GLY A 95 -6.51 7.58 -23.61
C GLY A 95 -5.08 8.15 -23.57
N LEU A 96 -4.90 9.39 -24.05
CA LEU A 96 -3.60 10.06 -24.03
C LEU A 96 -3.07 10.29 -22.61
N LEU A 97 -3.91 10.79 -21.70
CA LEU A 97 -3.54 10.99 -20.30
C LEU A 97 -3.21 9.66 -19.60
N SER A 98 -3.90 8.57 -19.94
CA SER A 98 -3.63 7.24 -19.40
C SER A 98 -2.24 6.73 -19.82
N ILE A 99 -1.86 6.94 -21.09
CA ILE A 99 -0.51 6.61 -21.59
C ILE A 99 0.55 7.46 -20.88
N VAL A 100 0.35 8.77 -20.80
CA VAL A 100 1.29 9.68 -20.11
C VAL A 100 1.46 9.27 -18.65
N LYS A 101 0.36 9.01 -17.93
CA LYS A 101 0.39 8.51 -16.55
C LYS A 101 1.17 7.20 -16.47
N GLY A 102 0.91 6.25 -17.38
CA GLY A 102 1.61 4.96 -17.43
C GLY A 102 3.12 5.11 -17.57
N VAL A 103 3.57 5.93 -18.52
CA VAL A 103 5.00 6.19 -18.77
C VAL A 103 5.65 6.87 -17.56
N VAL A 104 5.04 7.93 -17.04
CA VAL A 104 5.55 8.66 -15.87
C VAL A 104 5.68 7.73 -14.66
N TYR A 105 4.68 6.89 -14.41
CA TYR A 105 4.67 5.98 -13.27
C TYR A 105 5.71 4.87 -13.42
N ALA A 106 5.85 4.29 -14.61
CA ALA A 106 6.85 3.27 -14.91
C ALA A 106 8.30 3.80 -14.77
N LEU A 107 8.57 5.02 -15.25
CA LEU A 107 9.87 5.65 -15.08
C LEU A 107 10.15 6.00 -13.62
N GLY A 108 9.14 6.49 -12.89
CA GLY A 108 9.25 6.78 -11.46
C GLY A 108 9.54 5.54 -10.62
N SER A 109 8.83 4.43 -10.88
CA SER A 109 9.04 3.16 -10.16
C SER A 109 10.40 2.55 -10.47
N ALA A 110 10.82 2.54 -11.73
CA ALA A 110 12.14 2.04 -12.11
C ALA A 110 13.28 2.84 -11.46
N ARG A 111 13.12 4.17 -11.37
CA ARG A 111 14.08 5.05 -10.69
C ARG A 111 14.10 4.79 -9.18
N ALA A 112 12.94 4.61 -8.55
CA ALA A 112 12.85 4.32 -7.12
C ALA A 112 13.51 2.98 -6.77
N ALA A 113 13.18 1.94 -7.55
CA ALA A 113 13.75 0.60 -7.49
C ALA A 113 15.29 0.65 -7.56
N SER A 114 15.81 1.28 -8.62
CA SER A 114 17.27 1.40 -8.83
C SER A 114 17.96 2.16 -7.70
N THR A 115 17.32 3.21 -7.18
CA THR A 115 17.89 4.02 -6.08
C THR A 115 17.95 3.19 -4.79
N LEU A 116 16.87 2.49 -4.44
CA LEU A 116 16.80 1.65 -3.25
C LEU A 116 17.77 0.47 -3.34
N HIS A 117 17.85 -0.17 -4.52
CA HIS A 117 18.79 -1.26 -4.76
C HIS A 117 20.25 -0.80 -4.61
N ASN A 118 20.63 0.31 -5.26
CA ASN A 118 21.99 0.83 -5.17
C ASN A 118 22.36 1.25 -3.75
N GLU A 119 21.43 1.87 -3.01
CA GLU A 119 21.65 2.24 -1.61
C GLU A 119 21.79 1.01 -0.71
N LEU A 120 20.98 -0.04 -0.93
CA LEU A 120 21.06 -1.30 -0.20
C LEU A 120 22.40 -1.99 -0.45
N VAL A 121 22.81 -2.13 -1.71
CA VAL A 121 24.10 -2.74 -2.10
C VAL A 121 25.27 -1.95 -1.50
N ALA A 122 25.26 -0.62 -1.62
CA ALA A 122 26.30 0.20 -1.03
C ALA A 122 26.41 -0.03 0.48
N ARG A 123 25.30 -0.02 1.22
CA ARG A 123 25.31 -0.25 2.68
C ARG A 123 25.81 -1.64 3.05
N VAL A 124 25.51 -2.66 2.27
CA VAL A 124 26.06 -4.01 2.48
C VAL A 124 27.56 -4.01 2.25
N MET A 125 28.06 -3.39 1.16
CA MET A 125 29.49 -3.33 0.86
C MET A 125 30.31 -2.61 1.93
N TRP A 126 29.74 -1.63 2.63
CA TRP A 126 30.39 -0.88 3.71
C TRP A 126 30.12 -1.47 5.11
N ALA A 127 29.45 -2.61 5.22
CA ALA A 127 29.19 -3.25 6.51
C ALA A 127 30.48 -3.81 7.13
N PRO A 128 30.64 -3.75 8.48
CA PRO A 128 31.80 -4.33 9.15
C PRO A 128 31.84 -5.85 8.99
N ALA A 129 33.04 -6.44 8.97
CA ALA A 129 33.21 -7.91 8.82
C ALA A 129 32.39 -8.70 9.86
N SER A 130 32.32 -8.21 11.10
CA SER A 130 31.53 -8.81 12.18
C SER A 130 30.02 -8.89 11.88
N TRP A 131 29.49 -8.03 11.00
CA TRP A 131 28.10 -8.11 10.56
C TRP A 131 27.88 -9.30 9.62
N PHE A 132 28.86 -9.61 8.76
CA PHE A 132 28.79 -10.78 7.87
C PHE A 132 28.95 -12.10 8.63
N ASP A 133 29.70 -12.11 9.74
CA ASP A 133 29.82 -13.30 10.59
C ASP A 133 28.53 -13.61 11.38
N THR A 134 27.70 -12.59 11.63
CA THR A 134 26.45 -12.71 12.39
C THR A 134 25.20 -12.80 11.51
N THR A 135 25.27 -12.41 10.24
CA THR A 135 24.15 -12.51 9.30
C THR A 135 24.36 -13.64 8.29
N PRO A 136 23.47 -14.65 8.26
CA PRO A 136 23.61 -15.76 7.33
C PRO A 136 23.46 -15.26 5.89
N LEU A 137 24.32 -15.74 4.99
CA LEU A 137 24.37 -15.36 3.57
C LEU A 137 22.99 -15.48 2.89
N GLY A 138 22.21 -16.51 3.24
CA GLY A 138 20.85 -16.71 2.73
C GLY A 138 19.89 -15.55 3.00
N ARG A 139 20.06 -14.85 4.13
CA ARG A 139 19.24 -13.67 4.47
C ARG A 139 19.57 -12.47 3.60
N ILE A 140 20.85 -12.27 3.29
CA ILE A 140 21.32 -11.20 2.41
C ILE A 140 20.76 -11.44 0.99
N LEU A 141 20.84 -12.68 0.50
CA LEU A 141 20.26 -13.09 -0.77
C LEU A 141 18.75 -12.91 -0.82
N ASN A 142 18.03 -13.28 0.24
CA ASN A 142 16.57 -13.12 0.28
C ASN A 142 16.15 -11.64 0.26
N ARG A 143 16.90 -10.76 0.95
CA ARG A 143 16.65 -9.31 0.95
C ARG A 143 16.96 -8.66 -0.41
N LEU A 144 18.08 -9.00 -1.03
CA LEU A 144 18.48 -8.46 -2.34
C LEU A 144 17.66 -9.02 -3.50
N GLY A 145 17.13 -10.24 -3.36
CA GLY A 145 16.28 -10.87 -4.36
C GLY A 145 14.80 -10.62 -4.11
N ARG A 146 14.21 -11.43 -3.21
CA ARG A 146 12.76 -11.52 -3.03
C ARG A 146 12.13 -10.25 -2.45
N ASP A 147 12.77 -9.62 -1.48
CA ASP A 147 12.23 -8.38 -0.92
C ASP A 147 12.38 -7.20 -1.89
N MET A 148 13.47 -7.17 -2.66
CA MET A 148 13.66 -6.19 -3.73
C MET A 148 12.60 -6.34 -4.82
N GLU A 149 12.30 -7.57 -5.24
CA GLU A 149 11.23 -7.86 -6.22
C GLU A 149 9.87 -7.31 -5.77
N ARG A 150 9.51 -7.48 -4.49
CA ARG A 150 8.27 -6.90 -3.93
C ARG A 150 8.28 -5.37 -3.96
N VAL A 151 9.42 -4.75 -3.69
CA VAL A 151 9.58 -3.29 -3.71
C VAL A 151 9.51 -2.75 -5.15
N ASP A 152 9.92 -3.54 -6.12
CA ASP A 152 10.03 -3.14 -7.53
C ASP A 152 8.76 -3.41 -8.34
N ALA A 153 8.03 -4.48 -8.04
CA ALA A 153 6.83 -4.89 -8.77
C ALA A 153 5.53 -4.67 -7.96
N ASP A 154 5.45 -5.26 -6.77
CA ASP A 154 4.20 -5.28 -5.99
C ASP A 154 3.87 -3.90 -5.42
N LEU A 155 4.87 -3.21 -4.84
CA LEU A 155 4.65 -1.96 -4.13
C LEU A 155 4.14 -0.84 -5.07
N PRO A 156 4.75 -0.59 -6.26
CA PRO A 156 4.23 0.39 -7.20
C PRO A 156 2.82 0.05 -7.68
N GLN A 157 2.54 -1.25 -7.92
CA GLN A 157 1.22 -1.71 -8.37
C GLN A 157 0.15 -1.48 -7.30
N ILE A 158 0.40 -1.88 -6.05
CA ILE A 158 -0.51 -1.66 -4.93
C ILE A 158 -0.74 -0.16 -4.73
N GLN A 159 0.32 0.65 -4.79
CA GLN A 159 0.22 2.09 -4.67
C GLN A 159 -0.63 2.71 -5.80
N ASN A 160 -0.41 2.30 -7.06
CA ASN A 160 -1.18 2.79 -8.20
C ASN A 160 -2.67 2.43 -8.06
N THR A 161 -2.98 1.20 -7.66
CA THR A 161 -4.36 0.76 -7.40
C THR A 161 -4.99 1.56 -6.27
N PHE A 162 -4.28 1.72 -5.15
CA PHE A 162 -4.77 2.47 -3.99
C PHE A 162 -5.12 3.92 -4.34
N ILE A 163 -4.23 4.63 -5.06
CA ILE A 163 -4.47 6.02 -5.48
C ILE A 163 -5.64 6.08 -6.47
N THR A 164 -5.70 5.16 -7.45
CA THR A 164 -6.80 5.08 -8.43
C THR A 164 -8.14 4.93 -7.73
N VAL A 165 -8.28 3.90 -6.87
CA VAL A 165 -9.52 3.62 -6.15
C VAL A 165 -9.91 4.78 -5.24
N SER A 166 -8.94 5.40 -4.56
CA SER A 166 -9.21 6.54 -3.68
C SER A 166 -9.78 7.74 -4.45
N ILE A 167 -9.20 8.06 -5.61
CA ILE A 167 -9.64 9.18 -6.45
C ILE A 167 -10.98 8.89 -7.11
N VAL A 168 -11.19 7.66 -7.61
CA VAL A 168 -12.49 7.22 -8.15
C VAL A 168 -13.56 7.33 -7.08
N LEU A 169 -13.32 6.81 -5.88
CA LEU A 169 -14.26 6.86 -4.77
C LEU A 169 -14.57 8.29 -4.33
N LEU A 170 -13.55 9.15 -4.24
CA LEU A 170 -13.74 10.57 -3.96
C LEU A 170 -14.62 11.23 -5.04
N SER A 171 -14.32 10.99 -6.31
CA SER A 171 -15.08 11.57 -7.42
C SER A 171 -16.53 11.08 -7.45
N LEU A 172 -16.76 9.80 -7.14
CA LEU A 172 -18.10 9.22 -7.03
C LEU A 172 -18.92 9.92 -5.92
N VAL A 173 -18.33 10.08 -4.73
CA VAL A 173 -18.98 10.77 -3.61
C VAL A 173 -19.30 12.22 -3.98
N VAL A 174 -18.36 12.93 -4.62
CA VAL A 174 -18.57 14.32 -5.05
C VAL A 174 -19.70 14.41 -6.08
N THR A 175 -19.70 13.58 -7.11
CA THR A 175 -20.73 13.57 -8.17
C THR A 175 -22.11 13.24 -7.60
N ILE A 176 -22.23 12.25 -6.72
CA ILE A 176 -23.52 11.89 -6.10
C ILE A 176 -24.01 13.04 -5.21
N CYS A 177 -23.15 13.63 -4.38
CA CYS A 177 -23.53 14.76 -3.52
C CYS A 177 -23.93 16.01 -4.31
N ALA A 178 -23.35 16.22 -5.49
CA ALA A 178 -23.72 17.32 -6.38
C ALA A 178 -25.13 17.15 -6.98
N ILE A 179 -25.53 15.90 -7.30
CA ILE A 179 -26.84 15.59 -7.89
C ILE A 179 -27.92 15.44 -6.80
N VAL A 180 -27.59 14.76 -5.70
CA VAL A 180 -28.51 14.47 -4.59
C VAL A 180 -27.88 14.92 -3.26
N PRO A 181 -28.04 16.19 -2.85
CA PRO A 181 -27.39 16.73 -1.64
C PRO A 181 -27.78 16.01 -0.34
N GLN A 182 -29.00 15.46 -0.26
CA GLN A 182 -29.50 14.71 0.89
C GLN A 182 -28.71 13.41 1.16
N PHE A 183 -27.96 12.92 0.16
CA PHE A 183 -27.12 11.73 0.29
C PHE A 183 -26.04 11.88 1.36
N ILE A 184 -25.64 13.12 1.72
CA ILE A 184 -24.68 13.40 2.80
C ILE A 184 -25.16 12.81 4.14
N ILE A 185 -26.47 12.79 4.41
CA ILE A 185 -27.02 12.22 5.65
C ILE A 185 -26.76 10.71 5.70
N LEU A 186 -27.02 10.01 4.60
CA LEU A 186 -26.74 8.58 4.48
C LEU A 186 -25.23 8.31 4.60
N LEU A 187 -24.41 9.12 3.93
CA LEU A 187 -22.95 9.02 4.00
C LEU A 187 -22.44 9.18 5.45
N ALA A 188 -22.98 10.13 6.21
CA ALA A 188 -22.64 10.32 7.61
C ALA A 188 -23.01 9.10 8.47
N PHE A 189 -24.20 8.52 8.24
CA PHE A 189 -24.62 7.30 8.93
C PHE A 189 -23.71 6.10 8.61
N VAL A 190 -23.40 5.88 7.33
CA VAL A 190 -22.49 4.82 6.89
C VAL A 190 -21.08 5.04 7.45
N ALA A 191 -20.57 6.27 7.42
CA ALA A 191 -19.25 6.59 7.97
C ALA A 191 -19.18 6.31 9.48
N TYR A 192 -20.22 6.67 10.23
CA TYR A 192 -20.32 6.35 11.66
C TYR A 192 -20.37 4.83 11.92
N ALA A 193 -21.17 4.09 11.15
CA ALA A 193 -21.23 2.64 11.25
C ALA A 193 -19.86 2.01 10.93
N PHE A 194 -19.20 2.45 9.86
CA PHE A 194 -17.86 1.99 9.49
C PHE A 194 -16.82 2.29 10.57
N GLN A 195 -16.87 3.46 11.21
CA GLN A 195 -15.97 3.76 12.32
C GLN A 195 -16.19 2.80 13.48
N ARG A 196 -17.43 2.48 13.83
CA ARG A 196 -17.74 1.51 14.90
C ARG A 196 -17.28 0.10 14.57
N VAL A 197 -17.51 -0.36 13.34
CA VAL A 197 -17.02 -1.65 12.87
C VAL A 197 -15.49 -1.67 12.89
N ARG A 198 -14.83 -0.63 12.37
CA ARG A 198 -13.36 -0.51 12.37
C ARG A 198 -12.80 -0.57 13.79
N ASP A 199 -13.40 0.14 14.73
CA ASP A 199 -12.92 0.19 16.11
C ASP A 199 -13.11 -1.17 16.81
N TYR A 200 -14.21 -1.88 16.52
CA TYR A 200 -14.45 -3.25 16.99
C TYR A 200 -13.44 -4.25 16.38
N PHE A 201 -13.26 -4.24 15.06
CA PHE A 201 -12.35 -5.13 14.36
C PHE A 201 -10.89 -4.87 14.72
N ARG A 202 -10.50 -3.62 15.00
CA ARG A 202 -9.13 -3.29 15.37
C ARG A 202 -8.68 -4.03 16.64
N GLY A 203 -9.56 -4.18 17.63
CA GLY A 203 -9.26 -4.98 18.83
C GLY A 203 -9.10 -6.47 18.50
N SER A 204 -10.06 -7.02 17.77
CA SER A 204 -10.06 -8.45 17.40
C SER A 204 -8.91 -8.85 16.49
N SER A 205 -8.53 -8.03 15.52
CA SER A 205 -7.41 -8.31 14.61
C SER A 205 -6.06 -8.33 15.33
N LEU A 206 -5.88 -7.49 16.34
CA LEU A 206 -4.66 -7.49 17.15
C LEU A 206 -4.56 -8.75 18.02
N GLU A 207 -5.66 -9.16 18.65
CA GLU A 207 -5.68 -10.39 19.46
C GLU A 207 -5.56 -11.65 18.58
N LEU A 208 -6.16 -11.65 17.39
CA LEU A 208 -5.96 -12.72 16.40
C LEU A 208 -4.49 -12.83 15.95
N GLN A 209 -3.82 -11.71 15.68
CA GLN A 209 -2.39 -11.72 15.36
C GLN A 209 -1.54 -12.24 16.52
N ARG A 210 -1.90 -11.90 17.77
CA ARG A 210 -1.22 -12.42 18.97
C ARG A 210 -1.45 -13.92 19.17
N LEU A 211 -2.68 -14.40 18.97
CA LEU A 211 -3.00 -15.82 19.04
C LEU A 211 -2.31 -16.62 17.93
N GLU A 212 -2.25 -16.06 16.73
CA GLU A 212 -1.52 -16.66 15.61
C GLU A 212 -0.02 -16.74 15.90
N SER A 213 0.59 -15.69 16.47
CA SER A 213 2.01 -15.73 16.85
C SER A 213 2.28 -16.76 17.95
N VAL A 214 1.42 -16.84 18.96
CA VAL A 214 1.57 -17.80 20.08
C VAL A 214 1.34 -19.24 19.64
N ARG A 215 0.38 -19.52 18.74
CA ARG A 215 0.14 -20.89 18.25
C ARG A 215 1.17 -21.40 17.25
N ARG A 216 1.81 -20.52 16.47
CA ARG A 216 2.83 -20.95 15.51
C ARG A 216 4.13 -21.42 16.18
N SER A 217 4.48 -20.83 17.33
CA SER A 217 5.71 -21.16 18.08
C SER A 217 5.86 -22.66 18.44
N PRO A 218 4.88 -23.33 19.08
CA PRO A 218 5.00 -24.74 19.44
C PRO A 218 4.92 -25.70 18.24
N VAL A 219 4.23 -25.32 17.15
CA VAL A 219 4.16 -26.15 15.93
C VAL A 219 5.54 -26.26 15.29
N TYR A 220 6.31 -25.17 15.23
CA TYR A 220 7.68 -25.22 14.71
C TYR A 220 8.62 -26.02 15.62
N GLN A 221 8.44 -25.93 16.94
CA GLN A 221 9.19 -26.75 17.90
C GLN A 221 8.92 -28.25 17.70
N TRP A 222 7.66 -28.67 17.58
CA TRP A 222 7.30 -30.07 17.34
C TRP A 222 7.81 -30.59 15.99
N TYR A 223 7.80 -29.77 14.93
CA TYR A 223 8.40 -30.16 13.66
C TYR A 223 9.91 -30.37 13.78
N GLY A 224 10.61 -29.55 14.57
CA GLY A 224 12.04 -29.75 14.87
C GLY A 224 12.32 -31.05 15.60
N GLU A 225 11.60 -31.30 16.70
CA GLU A 225 11.75 -32.53 17.51
C GLU A 225 11.38 -33.83 16.76
N SER A 226 10.55 -33.75 15.72
CA SER A 226 10.15 -34.92 14.93
C SER A 226 11.11 -35.27 13.77
N ILE A 227 12.04 -34.37 13.45
CA ILE A 227 13.01 -34.55 12.36
C ILE A 227 14.39 -34.99 12.90
N ASP A 228 14.66 -34.76 14.19
CA ASP A 228 15.78 -35.35 14.95
C ASP A 228 15.46 -36.77 15.45
#